data_AF-A0A1G6WHF8-F1
#
_entry.id   AF-A0A1G6WHF8-F1
#
_cell.length_a   1.000
_cell.length_b   1.000
_cell.length_c   1.000
_cell.angle_alpha   90.00
_cell.angle_beta   90.00
_cell.angle_gamma   90.00
#
_symmetry.space_group_name_H-M   'P 1'
#
loop_
_entity.id
_entity.type
_entity.pdbx_description
1 polymer ?
#
loop_
_entity_poly.entity_id
_entity_poly.type
_entity_poly.pdbx_seq_one_letter_code
_entity_poly.pdbx_strand_id
1 'polypeptide(L)'
;MNTPQLTDPAKELAAVTITLFQVVCGLVFCLSVYMIYLAYLGLLTDWEFSIRFTFFRFSPEENSRIFHMLFFVFPAAGALIGFFILAYLKKVIHKE
;
A
#
# COMPACT_ATOMS: atom_id res chain seq x y z
N MET A 1 6.85 42.19 16.49
CA MET A 1 7.98 42.06 15.56
C MET A 1 7.83 40.69 14.92
N ASN A 2 7.22 40.62 13.73
CA ASN A 2 6.96 39.35 13.05
C ASN A 2 8.23 38.99 12.28
N THR A 3 9.07 38.14 12.86
CA THR A 3 10.15 37.51 12.11
C THR A 3 9.52 36.69 10.98
N PRO A 4 9.88 36.90 9.71
CA PRO A 4 9.48 35.99 8.65
C PRO A 4 10.07 34.63 9.01
N GLN A 5 9.20 33.64 9.22
CA GLN A 5 9.64 32.25 9.30
C GLN A 5 10.37 31.96 8.00
N LEU A 6 11.69 31.81 8.07
CA LEU A 6 12.50 31.31 6.98
C LEU A 6 12.07 29.85 6.78
N THR A 7 11.08 29.62 5.92
CA THR A 7 10.66 28.29 5.51
C THR A 7 11.83 27.61 4.82
N ASP A 8 12.35 26.55 5.42
CA ASP A 8 13.42 25.76 4.85
C ASP A 8 12.91 25.06 3.58
N PRO A 9 13.43 25.40 2.38
CA PRO A 9 12.97 24.82 1.12
C PRO A 9 13.16 23.29 1.07
N ALA A 10 14.07 22.72 1.85
CA ALA A 10 14.23 21.28 1.96
C ALA A 10 13.03 20.61 2.66
N LYS A 11 12.43 21.26 3.66
CA LYS A 11 11.25 20.75 4.38
C LYS A 11 10.01 20.76 3.49
N GLU A 12 9.84 21.78 2.66
CA GLU A 12 8.77 21.85 1.66
C GLU A 12 8.94 20.74 0.60
N LEU A 13 10.15 20.56 0.08
CA LEU A 13 10.42 19.49 -0.88
C LEU A 13 10.16 18.09 -0.29
N ALA A 14 10.53 17.88 0.98
CA ALA A 14 10.24 16.64 1.69
C ALA A 14 8.72 16.44 1.89
N ALA A 15 7.98 17.50 2.25
CA ALA A 15 6.53 17.44 2.41
C ALA A 15 5.80 17.11 1.09
N VAL A 16 6.24 17.68 -0.04
CA VAL A 16 5.74 17.35 -1.37
C VAL A 16 6.04 15.90 -1.72
N THR A 17 7.28 15.46 -1.49
CA THR A 17 7.70 14.08 -1.76
C THR A 17 6.88 13.07 -0.96
N ILE A 18 6.67 13.32 0.33
CA ILE A 18 5.81 12.50 1.19
C ILE A 18 4.38 12.47 0.65
N THR A 19 3.85 13.60 0.21
CA THR A 19 2.49 13.68 -0.35
C THR A 19 2.38 12.86 -1.63
N LEU A 20 3.39 12.87 -2.50
CA LEU A 20 3.43 12.01 -3.69
C LEU A 20 3.39 10.53 -3.31
N PHE A 21 4.20 10.11 -2.34
CA PHE A 21 4.18 8.72 -1.87
C PHE A 21 2.83 8.34 -1.23
N GLN A 22 2.16 9.27 -0.53
CA GLN A 22 0.81 9.03 0.01
C GLN A 22 -0.22 8.80 -1.10
N VAL A 23 -0.14 9.53 -2.21
CA VAL A 23 -1.01 9.30 -3.37
C VAL A 23 -0.76 7.92 -3.96
N VAL A 24 0.51 7.52 -4.10
CA VAL A 24 0.87 6.17 -4.56
C VAL A 24 0.31 5.09 -3.62
N CYS A 25 0.44 5.27 -2.29
CA CYS A 25 -0.19 4.37 -1.32
C CYS A 25 -1.70 4.29 -1.52
N GLY A 26 -2.38 5.43 -1.71
CA GLY A 26 -3.81 5.48 -2.00
C GLY A 26 -4.18 4.68 -3.26
N LEU A 27 -3.42 4.85 -4.35
CA LEU A 27 -3.63 4.10 -5.59
C LEU A 27 -3.43 2.59 -5.40
N VAL A 28 -2.36 2.18 -4.72
CA VAL A 28 -2.09 0.76 -4.42
C VAL A 28 -3.19 0.16 -3.55
N PHE A 29 -3.71 0.91 -2.59
CA PHE A 29 -4.84 0.48 -1.76
C PHE A 29 -6.10 0.26 -2.61
N CYS A 30 -6.48 1.24 -3.44
CA CYS A 30 -7.64 1.14 -4.32
C CYS A 30 -7.53 -0.04 -5.30
N LEU A 31 -6.35 -0.23 -5.92
CA LEU A 31 -6.09 -1.34 -6.82
C LEU A 31 -6.20 -2.68 -6.08
N SER A 32 -5.61 -2.79 -4.89
CA SER A 32 -5.69 -4.01 -4.08
C SER A 32 -7.13 -4.35 -3.72
N VAL A 33 -7.92 -3.37 -3.28
CA VAL A 33 -9.35 -3.56 -2.97
C VAL A 33 -10.14 -3.99 -4.21
N TYR A 34 -9.86 -3.39 -5.37
CA TYR A 34 -10.49 -3.79 -6.63
C TYR A 34 -10.14 -5.24 -7.01
N MET A 35 -8.88 -5.63 -6.85
CA MET A 35 -8.46 -7.02 -7.11
C MET A 35 -9.11 -8.01 -6.15
N ILE A 36 -9.27 -7.65 -4.86
CA ILE A 36 -10.05 -8.45 -3.89
C ILE A 36 -11.50 -8.61 -4.35
N TYR A 37 -12.11 -7.54 -4.87
CA TYR A 37 -13.48 -7.59 -5.38
C TYR A 37 -13.60 -8.51 -6.62
N LEU A 38 -12.65 -8.43 -7.57
CA LEU A 38 -12.61 -9.35 -8.71
C LEU A 38 -12.40 -10.80 -8.27
N ALA A 39 -11.54 -11.04 -7.27
CA ALA A 39 -11.33 -12.35 -6.67
C ALA A 39 -12.62 -12.90 -6.05
N TYR A 40 -13.37 -12.05 -5.32
CA TYR A 40 -14.65 -12.40 -4.72
C TYR A 40 -15.68 -12.83 -5.78
N LEU A 41 -15.74 -12.12 -6.91
CA LEU A 41 -16.59 -12.48 -8.05
C LEU A 41 -16.12 -13.73 -8.80
N GLY A 42 -14.93 -14.25 -8.49
CA GLY A 42 -14.32 -15.38 -9.18
C GLY A 42 -13.90 -15.04 -10.61
N LEU A 43 -13.59 -13.77 -10.90
CA LEU A 43 -13.15 -13.29 -12.22
C LEU A 43 -11.64 -13.40 -12.42
N LEU A 44 -10.90 -13.94 -11.45
CA LEU A 44 -9.46 -14.20 -11.50
C LEU A 44 -9.17 -15.67 -11.85
N THR A 45 -9.89 -16.20 -12.84
CA THR A 45 -9.88 -17.64 -13.16
C THR A 45 -8.54 -18.17 -13.64
N ASP A 46 -7.67 -17.30 -14.15
CA ASP A 46 -6.43 -17.68 -14.82
C ASP A 46 -5.21 -17.53 -13.90
N TRP A 47 -5.41 -17.24 -12.61
CA TRP A 47 -4.33 -17.07 -11.64
C TRP A 47 -4.08 -18.36 -10.86
N GLU A 48 -3.08 -19.11 -11.28
CA GLU A 48 -2.54 -20.23 -10.49
C GLU A 48 -1.63 -19.70 -9.38
N PHE A 49 -2.09 -19.82 -8.13
CA PHE A 49 -1.30 -19.44 -6.97
C PHE A 49 -0.56 -20.66 -6.42
N SER A 50 0.73 -20.80 -6.75
CA SER A 50 1.58 -21.85 -6.18
C SER A 50 2.57 -21.24 -5.18
N ILE A 51 2.55 -21.71 -3.92
CA ILE A 51 3.59 -21.36 -2.94
C ILE A 51 4.57 -22.54 -2.84
N ARG A 52 5.81 -22.30 -3.29
CA ARG A 52 6.87 -23.30 -3.22
C ARG A 52 7.80 -22.96 -2.04
N PHE A 53 7.63 -23.64 -0.91
CA PHE A 53 8.61 -23.60 0.18
C PHE A 53 9.64 -24.72 0.03
N THR A 54 10.85 -24.51 0.52
CA THR A 54 11.98 -25.46 0.41
C THR A 54 11.70 -26.84 1.01
N PHE A 55 10.80 -26.93 2.00
CA PHE A 55 10.46 -28.18 2.71
C PHE A 55 9.03 -28.68 2.48
N PHE A 56 8.16 -27.87 1.88
CA PHE A 56 6.75 -28.21 1.66
C PHE A 56 6.24 -27.54 0.38
N ARG A 57 5.58 -28.31 -0.49
CA ARG A 57 4.80 -27.74 -1.59
C ARG A 57 3.36 -27.65 -1.12
N PHE A 58 2.88 -26.42 -0.94
CA PHE A 58 1.46 -26.17 -0.71
C PHE A 58 0.89 -25.55 -1.98
N SER A 59 0.14 -26.36 -2.73
CA SER A 59 -0.67 -25.89 -3.84
C SER A 59 -2.11 -25.87 -3.35
N PRO A 60 -2.68 -24.70 -3.01
CA PRO A 60 -4.12 -24.62 -2.79
C PRO A 60 -4.86 -25.05 -4.05
N GLU A 61 -6.14 -25.44 -3.90
CA GLU A 61 -6.99 -25.74 -5.05
C GLU A 61 -6.90 -24.62 -6.09
N GLU A 62 -6.72 -25.02 -7.36
CA GLU A 62 -6.74 -24.10 -8.48
C GLU A 62 -8.01 -23.25 -8.40
N ASN A 63 -7.85 -21.94 -8.59
CA ASN A 63 -8.95 -20.99 -8.59
C ASN A 63 -9.66 -20.78 -7.23
N SER A 64 -8.97 -21.07 -6.12
CA SER A 64 -9.50 -20.78 -4.79
C SER A 64 -9.62 -19.28 -4.53
N ARG A 65 -10.86 -18.77 -4.59
CA ARG A 65 -11.21 -17.36 -4.36
C ARG A 65 -10.61 -16.80 -3.07
N ILE A 66 -10.58 -17.62 -2.01
CA ILE A 66 -10.07 -17.24 -0.69
C ILE A 66 -8.58 -16.89 -0.75
N PHE A 67 -7.77 -17.70 -1.45
CA PHE A 67 -6.33 -17.46 -1.55
C PHE A 67 -6.01 -16.23 -2.40
N HIS A 68 -6.75 -16.00 -3.48
CA HIS A 68 -6.63 -14.76 -4.26
C HIS A 68 -6.97 -13.53 -3.42
N MET A 69 -8.08 -13.56 -2.67
CA MET A 69 -8.45 -12.46 -1.78
C MET A 69 -7.37 -12.20 -0.73
N LEU A 70 -6.89 -13.25 -0.04
CA LEU A 70 -5.84 -13.13 0.97
C LEU A 70 -4.55 -12.55 0.41
N PHE A 71 -4.16 -12.93 -0.81
CA PHE A 71 -2.97 -12.40 -1.45
C PHE A 71 -3.04 -10.88 -1.63
N PHE A 72 -4.17 -10.34 -2.08
CA PHE A 72 -4.35 -8.90 -2.28
C PHE A 72 -4.60 -8.11 -0.99
N VAL A 73 -4.91 -8.77 0.13
CA VAL A 73 -5.00 -8.12 1.45
C VAL A 73 -3.62 -7.61 1.90
N PHE A 74 -2.53 -8.31 1.61
CA PHE A 74 -1.18 -7.89 2.00
C PHE A 74 -0.78 -6.51 1.43
N PRO A 75 -0.86 -6.25 0.11
CA PRO A 75 -0.55 -4.92 -0.43
C PRO A 75 -1.55 -3.86 0.03
N ALA A 76 -2.83 -4.20 0.24
CA ALA A 76 -3.81 -3.27 0.79
C ALA A 76 -3.42 -2.81 2.21
N ALA A 77 -3.11 -3.76 3.10
CA ALA A 77 -2.69 -3.46 4.47
C ALA A 77 -1.36 -2.68 4.49
N GLY A 78 -0.39 -3.09 3.68
CA GLY A 78 0.90 -2.39 3.57
C GLY A 78 0.74 -0.95 3.09
N ALA A 79 -0.11 -0.72 2.09
CA ALA A 79 -0.41 0.63 1.60
C ALA A 79 -1.09 1.50 2.67
N LEU A 80 -2.03 0.93 3.43
CA LEU A 80 -2.72 1.64 4.51
C LEU A 80 -1.75 2.03 5.64
N ILE A 81 -0.91 1.10 6.09
CA ILE A 81 0.13 1.35 7.10
C ILE A 81 1.11 2.41 6.59
N GLY A 82 1.61 2.26 5.35
CA GLY A 82 2.52 3.22 4.72
C GLY A 82 1.93 4.62 4.64
N PHE A 83 0.65 4.75 4.30
CA PHE A 83 -0.05 6.03 4.24
C PHE A 83 -0.04 6.76 5.60
N PHE A 84 -0.34 6.05 6.69
CA PHE A 84 -0.34 6.62 8.04
C PHE A 84 1.06 6.97 8.54
N ILE A 85 2.07 6.13 8.24
CA ILE A 85 3.47 6.43 8.59
C ILE A 85 3.93 7.70 7.86
N LEU A 86 3.61 7.83 6.58
CA LEU A 86 3.91 9.04 5.80
C LEU A 86 3.18 10.28 6.34
N ALA A 87 1.92 10.13 6.76
CA ALA A 87 1.17 11.21 7.39
C ALA A 87 1.83 11.68 8.69
N TYR A 88 2.29 10.73 9.51
CA TYR A 88 3.04 11.01 10.73
C TYR A 88 4.36 11.72 10.41
N LEU A 89 5.14 11.23 9.45
CA LEU A 89 6.41 11.84 9.04
C LEU A 89 6.23 13.28 8.56
N LYS A 90 5.19 13.54 7.74
CA LYS A 90 4.84 14.90 7.29
C LYS A 90 4.61 15.84 8.48
N LYS A 91 3.89 15.36 9.50
CA LYS A 91 3.63 16.14 10.72
C LYS A 91 4.90 16.42 11.52
N VAL A 92 5.83 15.46 11.58
CA VAL A 92 7.11 15.63 12.29
C VAL A 92 7.97 16.68 11.60
N ILE A 93 8.14 16.60 10.28
CA ILE A 93 8.97 17.53 9.49
C ILE A 93 8.48 18.98 9.58
N HIS A 94 7.16 19.19 9.69
CA HIS A 94 6.58 20.53 9.84
C HIS A 94 6.69 21.09 11.27
N LYS A 95 6.99 20.24 12.25
CA LYS A 95 7.07 20.61 13.67
C LYS A 95 8.49 20.94 14.12
N GLU A 96 9.47 20.30 13.50
CA GLU A 96 10.90 20.69 13.54
C GLU A 96 11.16 21.95 12.72
#